data_AF-A0A7X7SLX9-F1
#
_entry.id   AF-A0A7X7SLX9-F1
#
_cell.length_a   1.000
_cell.length_b   1.000
_cell.length_c   1.000
_cell.angle_alpha   90.00
_cell.angle_beta   90.00
_cell.angle_gamma   90.00
#
_symmetry.space_group_name_H-M   'P 1'
#
loop_
_entity.id
_entity.type
_entity.pdbx_description
1 polymer ?
#
loop_
_entity_poly.entity_id
_entity_poly.type
_entity_poly.pdbx_seq_one_letter_code
_entity_poly.pdbx_strand_id
1 'polypeptide(L)'
;ADWAEHCSRMEREAAKVELVADDIALAHLLAARLERDGHAQVFHGEILSLVRSGAFVLFDDLYQGFLAARDLPGDYYELNELETALVGRRTGSAYRLADLVTVRVKRIDEARGKIDVELNDN
;
A
#
# COMPACT_ATOMS: atom_id res chain seq x y z
N ALA A 1 4.57 30.77 -23.66
CA ALA A 1 3.51 30.16 -22.84
C ALA A 1 3.45 28.66 -23.11
N ASP A 2 3.28 28.25 -24.36
CA ASP A 2 3.16 26.84 -24.80
C ASP A 2 4.31 25.92 -24.35
N TRP A 3 5.56 26.38 -24.43
CA TRP A 3 6.73 25.60 -24.00
C TRP A 3 6.79 25.33 -22.49
N ALA A 4 6.34 26.28 -21.66
CA ALA A 4 6.36 26.11 -20.21
C ALA A 4 5.33 25.07 -19.76
N GLU A 5 4.15 25.09 -20.37
CA GLU A 5 3.10 24.09 -20.15
C GLU A 5 3.52 22.71 -20.67
N HIS A 6 4.17 22.66 -21.84
CA HIS A 6 4.72 21.43 -22.38
C HIS A 6 5.76 20.80 -21.45
N CYS A 7 6.76 21.54 -20.99
CA CYS A 7 7.76 21.04 -20.05
C CYS A 7 7.11 20.54 -18.75
N SER A 8 6.21 21.33 -18.17
CA SER A 8 5.50 20.95 -16.94
C SER A 8 4.70 19.65 -17.09
N ARG A 9 4.09 19.43 -18.27
CA ARG A 9 3.37 18.18 -18.58
C ARG A 9 4.34 17.02 -18.72
N MET A 10 5.44 17.19 -19.44
CA MET A 10 6.44 16.15 -19.64
C MET A 10 7.09 15.72 -18.32
N GLU A 11 7.39 16.66 -17.42
CA GLU A 11 7.92 16.38 -16.09
C GLU A 11 6.96 15.50 -15.26
N ARG A 12 5.66 15.84 -15.25
CA ARG A 12 4.66 15.03 -14.53
C ARG A 12 4.52 13.62 -15.11
N GLU A 13 4.59 13.47 -16.43
CA GLU A 13 4.52 12.16 -17.07
C GLU A 13 5.80 11.34 -16.80
N ALA A 14 6.97 11.96 -16.87
CA ALA A 14 8.23 11.30 -16.53
C ALA A 14 8.23 10.83 -15.07
N ALA A 15 7.82 11.68 -14.12
CA ALA A 15 7.74 11.32 -12.70
C ALA A 15 6.81 10.12 -12.45
N LYS A 16 5.68 10.01 -13.17
CA LYS A 16 4.80 8.84 -13.06
C LYS A 16 5.47 7.56 -13.54
N VAL A 17 6.24 7.63 -14.63
CA VAL A 17 6.96 6.47 -15.17
C VAL A 17 8.07 6.04 -14.20
N GLU A 18 8.79 6.98 -13.60
CA GLU A 18 9.80 6.71 -12.58
C GLU A 18 9.20 5.98 -11.37
N LEU A 19 8.07 6.48 -10.82
CA LEU A 19 7.39 5.81 -9.71
C LEU A 19 7.01 4.35 -10.04
N VAL A 20 6.48 4.10 -11.25
CA VAL A 20 6.14 2.73 -11.67
C VAL A 20 7.38 1.85 -11.82
N ALA A 21 8.48 2.40 -12.32
CA ALA A 21 9.74 1.67 -12.44
C ALA A 21 10.31 1.30 -11.05
N ASP A 22 10.24 2.22 -10.09
CA ASP A 22 10.64 1.99 -8.71
C ASP A 22 9.77 0.92 -8.05
N ASP A 23 8.44 0.98 -8.21
CA ASP A 23 7.51 -0.03 -7.69
C ASP A 23 7.86 -1.44 -8.22
N ILE A 24 8.17 -1.58 -9.51
CA ILE A 24 8.58 -2.85 -10.13
C ILE A 24 9.91 -3.33 -9.53
N ALA A 25 10.91 -2.46 -9.42
CA ALA A 25 12.21 -2.80 -8.86
C ALA A 25 12.10 -3.26 -7.39
N LEU A 26 11.30 -2.55 -6.59
CA LEU A 26 11.06 -2.88 -5.18
C LEU A 26 10.27 -4.18 -5.03
N ALA A 27 9.29 -4.46 -5.88
CA ALA A 27 8.57 -5.72 -5.87
C ALA A 27 9.51 -6.92 -6.16
N HIS A 28 10.39 -6.80 -7.15
CA HIS A 28 11.41 -7.82 -7.42
C HIS A 28 12.39 -8.01 -6.24
N LEU A 29 12.82 -6.91 -5.62
CA LEU A 29 13.70 -6.94 -4.46
C LEU A 29 13.05 -7.68 -3.28
N LEU A 30 11.79 -7.37 -3.00
CA LEU A 30 11.02 -8.00 -1.93
C LEU A 30 10.79 -9.49 -2.21
N ALA A 31 10.46 -9.87 -3.45
CA ALA A 31 10.28 -11.27 -3.84
C ALA A 31 11.56 -12.08 -3.54
N ALA A 32 12.73 -11.58 -3.99
CA ALA A 32 14.02 -12.21 -3.74
C ALA A 32 14.38 -12.29 -2.24
N ARG A 33 13.97 -11.30 -1.43
CA ARG A 33 14.11 -11.31 0.04
C ARG A 33 13.26 -12.40 0.67
N LEU A 34 12.00 -12.54 0.26
CA LEU A 34 11.09 -13.55 0.82
C LEU A 34 11.50 -14.98 0.43
N GLU A 35 12.03 -15.18 -0.78
CA GLU A 35 12.59 -16.48 -1.19
C GLU A 35 13.79 -16.88 -0.33
N ARG A 36 14.65 -15.92 -0.01
CA ARG A 36 15.86 -16.17 0.79
C ARG A 36 15.56 -16.40 2.27
N ASP A 37 14.72 -15.57 2.87
CA ASP A 37 14.57 -15.50 4.33
C ASP A 37 13.21 -16.01 4.83
N GLY A 38 12.31 -16.37 3.91
CA GLY A 38 11.04 -17.05 4.17
C GLY A 38 9.80 -16.18 3.93
N HIS A 39 8.74 -16.79 3.41
CA HIS A 39 7.46 -16.12 3.10
C HIS A 39 6.59 -15.81 4.33
N ALA A 40 6.94 -16.36 5.50
CA ALA A 40 6.22 -16.13 6.75
C ALA A 40 6.69 -14.87 7.50
N GLN A 41 7.58 -14.07 6.91
CA GLN A 41 8.08 -12.84 7.52
C GLN A 41 6.95 -11.85 7.79
N VAL A 42 7.04 -11.21 8.95
CA VAL A 42 6.09 -10.21 9.43
C VAL A 42 6.84 -8.87 9.50
N PHE A 43 6.17 -7.82 9.05
CA PHE A 43 6.73 -6.48 8.94
C PHE A 43 5.90 -5.50 9.76
N HIS A 44 6.57 -4.52 10.36
CA HIS A 44 5.90 -3.34 10.89
C HIS A 44 5.70 -2.35 9.75
N GLY A 45 4.56 -1.67 9.78
CA GLY A 45 4.23 -0.66 8.79
C GLY A 45 3.29 0.41 9.32
N GLU A 46 3.02 1.38 8.46
CA GLU A 46 2.19 2.55 8.71
C GLU A 46 1.22 2.75 7.54
N ILE A 47 -0.04 3.06 7.85
CA ILE A 47 -1.03 3.40 6.83
C ILE A 47 -0.73 4.78 6.23
N LEU A 48 -0.33 4.81 4.96
CA LEU A 48 -0.01 6.04 4.22
C LEU A 48 -1.22 6.72 3.59
N SER A 49 -2.21 5.93 3.17
CA SER A 49 -3.43 6.45 2.54
C SER A 49 -4.54 5.42 2.56
N LEU A 50 -5.78 5.89 2.44
CA LEU A 50 -6.96 5.05 2.45
C LEU A 50 -7.83 5.35 1.24
N VAL A 51 -8.43 4.30 0.70
CA VAL A 51 -9.38 4.36 -0.41
C VAL A 51 -10.55 3.44 -0.07
N ARG A 52 -11.66 3.54 -0.81
CA ARG A 52 -12.85 2.71 -0.55
C ARG A 52 -12.55 1.20 -0.52
N SER A 53 -11.59 0.74 -1.33
CA SER A 53 -11.24 -0.67 -1.43
C SER A 53 -10.25 -1.16 -0.37
N GLY A 54 -9.62 -0.29 0.42
CA GLY A 54 -8.54 -0.67 1.32
C GLY A 54 -7.60 0.47 1.69
N ALA A 55 -6.40 0.12 2.14
CA ALA A 55 -5.37 1.06 2.56
C ALA A 55 -4.04 0.72 1.89
N PHE A 56 -3.21 1.73 1.68
CA PHE A 56 -1.80 1.54 1.33
C PHE A 56 -0.95 1.64 2.58
N VAL A 57 -0.09 0.66 2.78
CA VAL A 57 0.78 0.51 3.95
C VAL A 57 2.22 0.62 3.49
N LEU A 58 2.99 1.53 4.09
CA LEU A 58 4.46 1.50 4.03
C LEU A 58 4.94 0.53 5.08
N PHE A 59 5.80 -0.42 4.73
CA PHE A 59 6.36 -1.38 5.68
C PHE A 59 7.84 -1.61 5.41
N ASP A 60 8.57 -2.01 6.46
CA ASP A 60 10.03 -2.15 6.42
C ASP A 60 10.75 -0.85 5.96
N ASP A 61 10.12 0.31 6.21
CA ASP A 61 10.56 1.65 5.81
C ASP A 61 10.79 1.87 4.30
N LEU A 62 10.43 0.90 3.46
CA LEU A 62 10.80 0.88 2.05
C LEU A 62 9.68 0.44 1.11
N TYR A 63 8.92 -0.58 1.47
CA TYR A 63 7.96 -1.20 0.55
C TYR A 63 6.54 -0.67 0.78
N GLN A 64 5.81 -0.46 -0.31
CA GLN A 64 4.38 -0.11 -0.24
C GLN A 64 3.52 -1.31 -0.63
N GLY A 65 2.57 -1.66 0.23
CA GLY A 65 1.64 -2.77 0.04
C GLY A 65 0.18 -2.32 0.12
N PHE A 66 -0.71 -3.01 -0.60
CA PHE A 66 -2.14 -2.78 -0.54
C PHE A 66 -2.82 -3.76 0.43
N LEU A 67 -3.46 -3.22 1.46
CA LEU A 67 -4.28 -3.95 2.41
C LEU A 67 -5.75 -3.81 2.03
N ALA A 68 -6.37 -4.89 1.57
CA ALA A 68 -7.76 -4.83 1.11
C ALA A 68 -8.74 -4.70 2.29
N ALA A 69 -9.74 -3.81 2.17
CA ALA A 69 -10.75 -3.60 3.23
C ALA A 69 -11.54 -4.87 3.59
N ARG A 70 -11.69 -5.79 2.62
CA ARG A 70 -12.34 -7.11 2.83
C ARG A 70 -11.51 -8.09 3.66
N ASP A 71 -10.21 -7.85 3.76
CA ASP A 71 -9.28 -8.67 4.54
C ASP A 71 -9.15 -8.13 5.99
N LEU A 72 -9.83 -7.01 6.30
CA LEU A 72 -9.92 -6.47 7.66
C LEU A 72 -10.90 -7.31 8.51
N PRO A 73 -10.57 -7.62 9.77
CA PRO A 73 -11.34 -8.55 10.58
C PRO A 73 -12.65 -7.95 11.11
N GLY A 74 -13.67 -8.80 11.24
CA GLY A 74 -14.80 -8.55 12.14
C GLY A 74 -15.86 -7.54 11.68
N ASP A 75 -15.67 -6.86 10.55
CA ASP A 75 -16.65 -5.89 10.07
C ASP A 75 -16.57 -5.62 8.56
N TYR A 76 -17.58 -4.94 8.04
CA TYR A 76 -17.50 -4.26 6.75
C TYR A 76 -17.06 -2.82 6.99
N TYR A 77 -15.95 -2.42 6.38
CA TYR A 77 -15.34 -1.11 6.57
C TYR A 77 -15.72 -0.14 5.46
N GLU A 78 -16.08 1.09 5.85
CA GLU A 78 -16.41 2.19 4.96
C GLU A 78 -15.42 3.34 5.14
N LEU A 79 -14.99 3.93 4.01
CA LEU A 79 -14.16 5.13 4.04
C LEU A 79 -14.97 6.32 4.56
N ASN A 80 -14.43 7.04 5.54
CA ASN A 80 -15.06 8.25 6.05
C ASN A 80 -15.01 9.39 5.00
N GLU A 81 -15.80 10.43 5.23
CA GLU A 81 -15.92 11.56 4.29
C GLU A 81 -14.61 12.33 4.07
N LEU A 82 -13.70 12.29 5.05
CA LEU A 82 -12.40 12.96 4.98
C LEU A 82 -11.30 12.10 4.36
N GLU A 83 -11.60 10.85 3.99
CA GLU A 83 -10.63 9.89 3.45
C GLU A 83 -9.42 9.63 4.37
N THR A 84 -9.62 9.80 5.68
CA THR A 84 -8.60 9.60 6.72
C THR A 84 -8.79 8.32 7.52
N ALA A 85 -9.90 7.60 7.33
CA ALA A 85 -10.17 6.37 8.08
C ALA A 85 -11.12 5.41 7.34
N LEU A 86 -10.85 4.12 7.46
CA LEU A 86 -11.78 3.02 7.19
C LEU A 86 -12.47 2.65 8.51
N VAL A 87 -13.79 2.83 8.59
CA VAL A 87 -14.58 2.64 9.81
C VAL A 87 -15.54 1.48 9.64
N GLY A 88 -15.49 0.52 10.57
CA GLY A 88 -16.37 -0.64 10.63
C GLY A 88 -17.81 -0.23 10.93
N ARG A 89 -18.76 -0.66 10.09
CA ARG A 89 -20.17 -0.26 10.19
C ARG A 89 -20.87 -0.73 11.45
N ARG A 90 -20.51 -1.90 11.98
CA ARG A 90 -21.15 -2.49 13.17
C ARG A 90 -20.37 -2.22 14.45
N THR A 91 -19.05 -2.28 14.39
CA THR A 91 -18.15 -2.26 15.54
C THR A 91 -17.70 -0.84 15.87
N GLY A 92 -17.65 0.06 14.89
CA GLY A 92 -17.02 1.38 15.03
C GLY A 92 -15.48 1.31 15.10
N SER A 93 -14.88 0.13 14.99
CA SER A 93 -13.43 -0.05 14.86
C SER A 93 -12.95 0.70 13.62
N ALA A 94 -11.77 1.32 13.69
CA ALA A 94 -11.27 2.10 12.57
C ALA A 94 -9.76 1.94 12.38
N TYR A 95 -9.37 1.87 11.12
CA TYR A 95 -7.99 1.97 10.66
C TYR A 95 -7.82 3.37 10.06
N ARG A 96 -6.87 4.14 10.56
CA ARG A 96 -6.68 5.56 10.23
C ARG A 96 -5.35 5.80 9.54
N LEU A 97 -5.27 6.95 8.90
CA LEU A 97 -4.01 7.48 8.40
C LEU A 97 -2.98 7.55 9.54
N ALA A 98 -1.75 7.12 9.26
CA ALA A 98 -0.64 7.01 10.20
C ALA A 98 -0.80 5.98 11.33
N ASP A 99 -1.86 5.15 11.32
CA ASP A 99 -1.92 4.03 12.26
C ASP A 99 -0.79 3.03 11.96
N LEU A 100 -0.12 2.58 13.02
CA LEU A 100 0.87 1.52 12.95
C LEU A 100 0.17 0.17 12.85
N VAL A 101 0.61 -0.64 11.91
CA VAL A 101 0.06 -1.98 11.64
C VAL A 101 1.19 -3.00 11.54
N THR A 102 0.84 -4.25 11.79
CA THR A 102 1.74 -5.39 11.56
C THR A 102 1.17 -6.20 10.41
N VAL A 103 1.97 -6.42 9.37
CA VAL A 103 1.50 -7.01 8.11
C VAL A 103 2.40 -8.16 7.67
N ARG A 104 1.83 -9.04 6.85
CA ARG A 104 2.58 -10.03 6.07
C ARG A 104 2.26 -9.86 4.59
N VAL A 105 3.25 -10.16 3.75
CA VAL A 105 3.07 -10.20 2.30
C VAL A 105 2.16 -11.38 1.93
N LYS A 106 1.07 -11.07 1.24
CA LYS A 106 0.09 -12.04 0.75
C LYS A 106 0.39 -12.46 -0.68
N ARG A 107 0.75 -11.49 -1.53
CA ARG A 107 1.05 -11.71 -2.95
C ARG A 107 1.95 -10.60 -3.47
N ILE A 108 2.82 -10.94 -4.40
CA ILE A 108 3.59 -9.99 -5.20
C ILE A 108 3.25 -10.23 -6.68
N ASP A 109 3.09 -9.15 -7.44
CA ASP A 109 3.04 -9.14 -8.90
C ASP A 109 4.22 -8.28 -9.36
N GLU A 110 5.39 -8.89 -9.57
CA GLU A 110 6.63 -8.15 -9.80
C GLU A 110 6.55 -7.35 -11.10
N ALA A 111 5.94 -7.92 -12.15
CA ALA A 111 5.79 -7.28 -13.45
C ALA A 111 4.96 -5.99 -13.39
N ARG A 112 4.08 -5.84 -12.39
CA ARG A 112 3.27 -4.63 -12.18
C ARG A 112 3.73 -3.78 -11.00
N GLY A 113 4.76 -4.19 -10.26
CA GLY A 113 5.19 -3.53 -9.04
C GLY A 113 4.14 -3.54 -7.91
N LYS A 114 3.23 -4.52 -7.91
CA LYS A 114 2.13 -4.56 -6.93
C LYS A 114 2.37 -5.56 -5.83
N ILE A 115 2.22 -5.12 -4.59
CA ILE A 115 2.32 -5.98 -3.40
C ILE A 115 0.96 -5.93 -2.69
N ASP A 116 0.33 -7.08 -2.49
CA ASP A 116 -0.83 -7.22 -1.62
C ASP A 116 -0.34 -7.70 -0.24
N VAL A 117 -0.83 -7.08 0.82
CA VAL A 117 -0.53 -7.44 2.21
C VAL A 117 -1.80 -7.81 2.97
N GLU A 118 -1.64 -8.54 4.05
CA GLU A 118 -2.70 -8.82 5.00
C GLU A 118 -2.26 -8.50 6.42
N LEU A 119 -3.21 -8.14 7.28
CA LEU A 119 -2.94 -7.91 8.69
C LEU A 119 -2.42 -9.18 9.35
N ASN A 120 -1.45 -9.00 10.24
CA ASN A 120 -0.95 -10.03 11.11
C ASN A 120 -1.18 -9.58 12.55
N ASP A 121 -2.45 -9.62 12.95
CA ASP A 121 -2.88 -9.42 14.32
C ASP A 121 -2.76 -10.78 15.03
N ASN A 122 -1.70 -10.93 15.85
CA ASN A 122 -1.57 -12.05 16.79
C ASN A 122 -2.36 -11.76 18.07
#